data_AF-A0A9E5UPW6-F1
#
_entry.id   AF-A0A9E5UPW6-F1
#
_cell.length_a   1.000
_cell.length_b   1.000
_cell.length_c   1.000
_cell.angle_alpha   90.00
_cell.angle_beta   90.00
_cell.angle_gamma   90.00
#
_symmetry.space_group_name_H-M   'P 1'
#
loop_
_entity.id
_entity.type
_entity.pdbx_description
1 polymer ?
#
loop_
_entity_poly.entity_id
_entity_poly.type
_entity_poly.pdbx_seq_one_letter_code
_entity_poly.pdbx_strand_id
1 'polypeptide(L)'
;MSKRSFFTNNSAVIFRNLGITTIFSVYLLILIGGVVRSTGSGMGCPDWPKCFGQWIPPTEVSSLPLNYKEIYAQKRKEKNYRLATMLENWGMKETAQRLRGDAQTYEEADFNALKTWIEYINRLVGVLIGFFIFLTFLFSFAYRKTRPLVTWSSFLAFVLVGVQGWIGSVVVSTNLLPGLISLHMLLAIVIVSILIYAVLQGQPPLSVSPDSHPARLKKILLVAMALTLVQVLMGTQVREGIDLVAKTMGWEARAQWVWQIGSIFYVHRSFSWLLLLAHAYLIWQVFKAPAVKEALWLRKGHFGWDFLFF
;
A
#
# COMPACT_ATOMS: atom_id res chain seq x y z
N MET A 1 6.81 11.23 -37.14
CA MET A 1 7.67 10.43 -36.23
C MET A 1 7.19 8.98 -36.28
N SER A 2 8.05 8.01 -36.61
CA SER A 2 7.64 6.59 -36.65
C SER A 2 7.29 6.09 -35.25
N LYS A 3 6.30 5.18 -35.12
CA LYS A 3 5.92 4.59 -33.82
C LYS A 3 7.12 4.01 -33.07
N ARG A 4 8.12 3.46 -33.78
CA ARG A 4 9.34 2.88 -33.18
C ARG A 4 10.29 3.95 -32.61
N SER A 5 10.42 5.09 -33.30
CA SER A 5 11.22 6.25 -32.86
C SER A 5 10.63 6.94 -31.60
N PHE A 6 9.33 6.80 -31.35
CA PHE A 6 8.69 7.36 -30.16
C PHE A 6 9.09 6.63 -28.87
N PHE A 7 9.17 5.29 -28.88
CA PHE A 7 9.52 4.52 -27.69
C PHE A 7 11.00 4.61 -27.30
N THR A 8 11.86 5.05 -28.22
CA THR A 8 13.29 5.31 -27.98
C THR A 8 13.58 6.76 -27.56
N ASN A 9 12.56 7.61 -27.42
CA ASN A 9 12.72 8.95 -26.89
C ASN A 9 13.13 8.89 -25.40
N ASN A 10 14.09 9.72 -25.00
CA ASN A 10 14.57 9.84 -23.62
C ASN A 10 13.43 9.96 -22.59
N SER A 11 12.42 10.80 -22.84
CA SER A 11 11.28 10.95 -21.91
C SER A 11 10.44 9.68 -21.77
N ALA A 12 10.28 8.94 -22.88
CA ALA A 12 9.55 7.68 -22.90
C ALA A 12 10.31 6.58 -22.13
N VAL A 13 11.64 6.54 -22.25
CA VAL A 13 12.52 5.64 -21.49
C VAL A 13 12.48 5.98 -19.99
N ILE A 14 12.64 7.25 -19.64
CA ILE A 14 12.61 7.72 -18.24
C ILE A 14 11.28 7.35 -17.59
N PHE A 15 10.15 7.60 -18.27
CA PHE A 15 8.82 7.22 -17.76
C PHE A 15 8.75 5.74 -17.35
N ARG A 16 9.26 4.84 -18.20
CA ARG A 16 9.20 3.39 -17.96
C ARG A 16 10.06 2.98 -16.78
N ASN A 17 11.34 3.39 -16.77
CA ASN A 17 12.27 3.02 -15.71
C ASN A 17 11.81 3.59 -14.37
N LEU A 18 11.45 4.87 -14.34
CA LEU A 18 10.91 5.52 -13.14
C LEU A 18 9.62 4.86 -12.70
N GLY A 19 8.71 4.53 -13.62
CA GLY A 19 7.45 3.86 -13.31
C GLY A 19 7.66 2.49 -12.67
N ILE A 20 8.57 1.66 -13.20
CA ILE A 20 8.91 0.35 -12.60
C ILE A 20 9.51 0.53 -11.21
N THR A 21 10.48 1.45 -11.04
CA THR A 21 11.04 1.77 -9.73
C THR A 21 9.96 2.22 -8.76
N THR A 22 9.03 3.07 -9.21
CA THR A 22 7.90 3.56 -8.39
C THR A 22 7.01 2.41 -7.93
N ILE A 23 6.62 1.51 -8.84
CA ILE A 23 5.80 0.34 -8.50
C ILE A 23 6.50 -0.52 -7.45
N PHE A 24 7.79 -0.80 -7.64
CA PHE A 24 8.58 -1.57 -6.68
C PHE A 24 8.65 -0.86 -5.31
N SER A 25 8.93 0.44 -5.29
CA SER A 25 8.97 1.23 -4.06
C SER A 25 7.63 1.24 -3.33
N VAL A 26 6.50 1.32 -4.04
CA VAL A 26 5.17 1.25 -3.42
C VAL A 26 4.94 -0.11 -2.77
N TYR A 27 5.29 -1.23 -3.44
CA TYR A 27 5.20 -2.56 -2.82
C TYR A 27 6.05 -2.68 -1.56
N LEU A 28 7.27 -2.16 -1.59
CA LEU A 28 8.15 -2.13 -0.43
C LEU A 28 7.54 -1.31 0.71
N LEU A 29 6.95 -0.15 0.42
CA LEU A 29 6.26 0.67 1.42
C LEU A 29 5.05 -0.04 2.01
N ILE A 30 4.24 -0.74 1.21
CA ILE A 30 3.10 -1.53 1.70
C ILE A 30 3.59 -2.59 2.71
N LEU A 31 4.70 -3.26 2.40
CA LEU A 31 5.32 -4.23 3.30
C LEU A 31 5.84 -3.58 4.59
N ILE A 32 6.56 -2.46 4.49
CA ILE A 32 7.05 -1.70 5.65
C ILE A 32 5.89 -1.22 6.52
N GLY A 33 4.80 -0.74 5.92
CA GLY A 33 3.59 -0.34 6.65
C GLY A 33 2.96 -1.49 7.43
N GLY A 34 2.97 -2.70 6.86
CA GLY A 34 2.59 -3.93 7.58
C GLY A 34 3.47 -4.21 8.79
N VAL A 35 4.78 -3.97 8.67
CA VAL A 35 5.73 -4.07 9.80
C VAL A 35 5.42 -3.03 10.86
N VAL A 36 5.28 -1.75 10.50
CA VAL A 36 4.94 -0.63 11.41
C VAL A 36 3.68 -0.93 12.22
N ARG A 37 2.63 -1.49 11.60
CA ARG A 37 1.42 -1.91 12.31
C ARG A 37 1.67 -3.11 13.22
N SER A 38 2.37 -4.14 12.72
CA SER A 38 2.58 -5.38 13.49
C SER A 38 3.50 -5.21 14.71
N THR A 39 4.42 -4.23 14.69
CA THR A 39 5.26 -3.83 15.84
C THR A 39 4.55 -2.88 16.81
N GLY A 40 3.31 -2.44 16.50
CA GLY A 40 2.58 -1.44 17.28
C GLY A 40 3.23 -0.05 17.21
N SER A 41 3.98 0.24 16.14
CA SER A 41 4.65 1.53 15.92
C SER A 41 3.76 2.56 15.24
N GLY A 42 2.60 2.19 14.68
CA GLY A 42 1.71 3.09 13.92
C GLY A 42 1.04 4.23 14.71
N MET A 43 1.40 4.40 15.98
CA MET A 43 0.96 5.49 16.88
C MET A 43 2.15 6.17 17.57
N GLY A 44 3.38 5.94 17.08
CA GLY A 44 4.61 6.52 17.63
C GLY A 44 4.75 8.02 17.34
N CYS A 45 4.14 8.55 16.28
CA CYS A 45 4.15 9.98 15.94
C CYS A 45 2.73 10.58 15.96
N PRO A 46 2.39 11.44 16.93
CA PRO A 46 1.02 11.95 17.09
C PRO A 46 0.62 12.99 16.03
N ASP A 47 1.58 13.66 15.41
CA ASP A 47 1.39 14.72 14.42
C ASP A 47 2.19 14.46 13.14
N TRP A 48 1.89 15.25 12.09
CA TRP A 48 2.57 15.26 10.78
C TRP A 48 2.38 16.66 10.17
N PRO A 49 3.37 17.29 9.52
CA PRO A 49 4.65 16.76 9.00
C PRO A 49 5.79 16.63 10.01
N LYS A 50 5.63 17.22 11.19
CA LYS A 50 6.55 17.06 12.32
C LYS A 50 6.15 15.85 13.16
N CYS A 51 7.03 15.38 14.03
CA CYS A 51 6.73 14.36 15.03
C CYS A 51 7.08 14.90 16.43
N PHE A 52 6.08 14.93 17.31
CA PHE A 52 6.12 15.68 18.56
C PHE A 52 6.47 17.17 18.36
N GLY A 53 5.97 17.79 17.29
CA GLY A 53 6.24 19.20 16.98
C GLY A 53 7.67 19.50 16.51
N GLN A 54 8.51 18.47 16.32
CA GLN A 54 9.91 18.58 15.89
C GLN A 54 10.12 17.92 14.51
N TRP A 55 11.06 18.43 13.71
CA TRP A 55 11.44 17.84 12.41
C TRP A 55 12.38 16.64 12.55
N ILE A 56 13.12 16.60 13.65
CA ILE A 56 13.92 15.46 14.08
C ILE A 56 13.20 14.91 15.31
N PRO A 57 12.64 13.70 15.27
CA PRO A 57 11.90 13.15 16.39
C PRO A 57 12.77 13.04 17.64
N PRO A 58 12.19 13.26 18.83
CA PRO A 58 12.91 13.10 20.09
C PRO A 58 13.37 11.66 20.29
N THR A 59 14.48 11.50 21.02
CA THR A 59 15.06 10.19 21.39
C THR A 59 14.77 9.82 22.84
N GLU A 60 14.26 10.75 23.64
CA GLU A 60 14.04 10.57 25.08
C GLU A 60 12.80 11.35 25.55
N VAL A 61 12.09 10.82 26.57
CA VAL A 61 10.87 11.43 27.13
C VAL A 61 11.15 12.80 27.75
N SER A 62 12.32 12.98 28.37
CA SER A 62 12.78 14.22 29.01
C SER A 62 12.80 15.43 28.06
N SER A 63 12.93 15.19 26.76
CA SER A 63 12.89 16.23 25.72
C SER A 63 11.47 16.71 25.39
N LEU A 64 10.44 16.08 25.96
CA LEU A 64 9.04 16.44 25.79
C LEU A 64 8.52 17.25 26.98
N PRO A 65 7.54 18.15 26.77
CA PRO A 65 6.80 18.76 27.86
C PRO A 65 6.14 17.70 28.76
N LEU A 66 6.08 17.96 30.07
CA LEU A 66 5.45 17.04 31.03
C LEU A 66 3.99 16.70 30.67
N ASN A 67 3.29 17.64 30.03
CA ASN A 67 1.90 17.52 29.60
C ASN A 67 1.76 17.17 28.09
N TYR A 68 2.73 16.49 27.49
CA TYR A 68 2.69 16.18 26.06
C TYR A 68 1.44 15.36 25.69
N LYS A 69 1.03 14.40 26.53
CA LYS A 69 -0.14 13.56 26.27
C LYS A 69 -1.41 14.40 26.14
N GLU A 70 -1.63 15.36 27.03
CA GLU A 70 -2.79 16.25 26.94
C GLU A 70 -2.72 17.11 25.66
N ILE A 71 -1.54 17.65 25.32
CA ILE A 71 -1.36 18.47 24.12
C ILE A 71 -1.76 17.69 22.86
N TYR A 72 -1.26 16.46 22.70
CA TYR A 72 -1.51 15.67 21.49
C TYR A 72 -2.91 15.05 21.47
N ALA A 73 -3.46 14.66 22.62
CA ALA A 73 -4.85 14.24 22.74
C ALA A 73 -5.82 15.35 22.29
N GLN A 74 -5.58 16.60 22.69
CA GLN A 74 -6.40 17.74 22.25
C GLN A 74 -6.27 18.00 20.74
N LYS A 75 -5.05 17.96 20.19
CA LYS A 75 -4.85 18.08 18.72
C LYS A 75 -5.59 17.00 17.95
N ARG A 76 -5.54 15.76 18.44
CA ARG A 76 -6.25 14.62 17.86
C ARG A 76 -7.77 14.83 17.92
N LYS A 77 -8.28 15.29 19.06
CA LYS A 77 -9.70 15.63 19.25
C LYS A 77 -10.18 16.68 18.28
N GLU A 78 -9.44 17.77 18.12
CA GLU A 78 -9.77 18.82 17.18
C GLU A 78 -9.81 18.30 15.73
N LYS A 79 -8.81 17.52 15.32
CA LYS A 79 -8.75 16.93 13.98
C LYS A 79 -9.91 15.98 13.71
N ASN A 80 -10.24 15.09 14.66
CA ASN A 80 -11.35 14.16 14.52
C ASN A 80 -12.71 14.88 14.57
N TYR A 81 -12.83 15.99 15.32
CA TYR A 81 -14.04 16.81 15.30
C TYR A 81 -14.29 17.41 13.91
N ARG A 82 -13.24 17.95 13.27
CA ARG A 82 -13.32 18.44 11.88
C ARG A 82 -13.73 17.34 10.91
N LEU A 83 -13.16 16.14 11.04
CA LEU A 83 -13.54 14.98 10.24
C LEU A 83 -15.02 14.58 10.47
N ALA A 84 -15.46 14.52 11.73
CA ALA A 84 -16.85 14.20 12.07
C ALA A 84 -17.83 15.19 11.43
N THR A 85 -17.51 16.48 11.44
CA THR A 85 -18.34 17.51 10.79
C THR A 85 -18.40 17.33 9.27
N MET A 86 -17.29 16.96 8.61
CA MET A 86 -17.31 16.63 7.19
C MET A 86 -18.19 15.40 6.90
N LEU A 87 -18.07 14.35 7.70
CA LEU A 87 -18.87 13.13 7.57
C LEU A 87 -20.38 13.41 7.77
N GLU A 88 -20.71 14.23 8.75
CA GLU A 88 -22.09 14.67 9.02
C GLU A 88 -22.69 15.41 7.82
N ASN A 89 -21.92 16.30 7.20
CA ASN A 89 -22.33 17.03 5.99
C ASN A 89 -22.51 16.10 4.78
N TRP A 90 -21.82 14.96 4.73
CA TRP A 90 -22.01 13.91 3.72
C TRP A 90 -23.13 12.92 4.06
N GLY A 91 -23.90 13.17 5.13
CA GLY A 91 -25.03 12.34 5.55
C GLY A 91 -24.66 11.17 6.49
N MET A 92 -23.39 11.03 6.87
CA MET A 92 -22.91 9.95 7.76
C MET A 92 -23.02 10.34 9.25
N LYS A 93 -24.23 10.70 9.68
CA LYS A 93 -24.49 11.26 11.03
C LYS A 93 -24.09 10.31 12.16
N GLU A 94 -24.39 9.02 12.03
CA GLU A 94 -24.09 8.03 13.05
C GLU A 94 -22.57 7.82 13.21
N THR A 95 -21.83 7.73 12.11
CA THR A 95 -20.36 7.62 12.13
C THR A 95 -19.72 8.85 12.76
N ALA A 96 -20.24 10.05 12.44
CA ALA A 96 -19.76 11.30 13.03
C ALA A 96 -19.99 11.33 14.56
N GLN A 97 -21.15 10.88 15.03
CA GLN A 97 -21.44 10.78 16.47
C GLN A 97 -20.53 9.77 17.18
N ARG A 98 -20.35 8.58 16.61
CA ARG A 98 -19.43 7.55 17.15
C ARG A 98 -18.00 8.08 17.25
N LEU A 99 -17.52 8.78 16.22
CA LEU A 99 -16.17 9.36 16.21
C LEU A 99 -15.99 10.44 17.29
N ARG A 100 -17.04 11.25 17.56
CA ARG A 100 -17.01 12.26 18.63
C ARG A 100 -17.08 11.64 20.03
N GLY A 101 -17.84 10.56 20.20
CA GLY A 101 -18.13 9.93 21.49
C GLY A 101 -17.11 8.93 22.01
N ASP A 102 -16.20 8.43 21.17
CA ASP A 102 -15.22 7.43 21.58
C ASP A 102 -14.04 8.06 22.35
N ALA A 103 -14.06 7.92 23.67
CA ALA A 103 -12.99 8.42 24.55
C ALA A 103 -11.65 7.70 24.29
N GLN A 104 -11.66 6.41 23.91
CA GLN A 104 -10.44 5.63 23.65
C GLN A 104 -9.69 6.13 22.40
N THR A 105 -10.39 6.81 21.49
CA THR A 105 -9.74 7.45 20.34
C THR A 105 -8.77 8.56 20.76
N TYR A 106 -8.94 9.16 21.94
CA TYR A 106 -8.11 10.28 22.42
C TYR A 106 -7.01 9.88 23.42
N GLU A 107 -6.86 8.60 23.70
CA GLU A 107 -5.77 8.09 24.53
C GLU A 107 -4.45 8.06 23.75
N GLU A 108 -3.44 8.78 24.24
CA GLU A 108 -2.10 8.77 23.67
C GLU A 108 -1.26 7.66 24.28
N ALA A 109 -0.53 6.93 23.42
CA ALA A 109 0.42 5.92 23.84
C ALA A 109 1.62 6.55 24.57
N ASP A 110 2.26 5.78 25.44
CA ASP A 110 3.53 6.17 26.04
C ASP A 110 4.60 6.38 24.96
N PHE A 111 5.39 7.44 25.13
CA PHE A 111 6.51 7.70 24.25
C PHE A 111 7.51 6.53 24.24
N ASN A 112 7.87 6.11 23.03
CA ASN A 112 8.92 5.12 22.80
C ASN A 112 9.71 5.51 21.56
N ALA A 113 10.98 5.88 21.74
CA ALA A 113 11.83 6.39 20.66
C ALA A 113 11.89 5.45 19.45
N LEU A 114 12.03 4.14 19.66
CA LEU A 114 12.09 3.17 18.57
C LEU A 114 10.80 3.17 17.74
N LYS A 115 9.64 3.15 18.39
CA LYS A 115 8.33 3.20 17.70
C LYS A 115 8.14 4.51 16.94
N THR A 116 8.51 5.63 17.56
CA THR A 116 8.48 6.97 16.96
C THR A 116 9.30 7.02 15.67
N TRP A 117 10.54 6.55 15.70
CA TRP A 117 11.42 6.57 14.53
C TRP A 117 10.98 5.62 13.43
N ILE A 118 10.53 4.40 13.79
CA ILE A 118 9.96 3.44 12.82
C ILE A 118 8.80 4.09 12.05
N GLU A 119 7.90 4.78 12.74
CA GLU A 119 6.78 5.44 12.07
C GLU A 119 7.21 6.66 11.25
N TYR A 120 8.07 7.52 11.80
CA TYR A 120 8.53 8.73 11.11
C TYR A 120 9.25 8.41 9.79
N ILE A 121 10.15 7.43 9.81
CA ILE A 121 10.86 6.97 8.60
C ILE A 121 9.86 6.43 7.58
N ASN A 122 8.89 5.61 8.00
CA ASN A 122 7.85 5.11 7.10
C ASN A 122 7.06 6.25 6.43
N ARG A 123 6.73 7.32 7.17
CA ARG A 123 6.06 8.51 6.61
C ARG A 123 6.95 9.26 5.62
N LEU A 124 8.24 9.44 5.90
CA LEU A 124 9.20 10.06 4.98
C LEU A 124 9.36 9.25 3.69
N VAL A 125 9.46 7.92 3.79
CA VAL A 125 9.49 7.02 2.61
C VAL A 125 8.19 7.16 1.81
N GLY A 126 7.03 7.29 2.47
CA GLY A 126 5.76 7.58 1.82
C GLY A 126 5.76 8.89 1.01
N VAL A 127 6.32 9.97 1.56
CA VAL A 127 6.47 11.26 0.85
C VAL A 127 7.39 11.12 -0.36
N LEU A 128 8.53 10.45 -0.20
CA LEU A 128 9.48 10.19 -1.28
C LEU A 128 8.81 9.45 -2.44
N ILE A 129 8.00 8.43 -2.13
CA ILE A 129 7.23 7.68 -3.14
C ILE A 129 6.15 8.55 -3.77
N GLY A 130 5.52 9.46 -3.02
CA GLY A 130 4.63 10.47 -3.58
C GLY A 130 5.32 11.33 -4.64
N PHE A 131 6.57 11.74 -4.41
CA PHE A 131 7.38 12.43 -5.42
C PHE A 131 7.68 11.54 -6.63
N PHE A 132 7.98 10.26 -6.44
CA PHE A 132 8.17 9.33 -7.56
C PHE A 132 6.92 9.22 -8.43
N ILE A 133 5.74 9.06 -7.83
CA ILE A 133 4.45 9.02 -8.55
C ILE A 133 4.21 10.33 -9.30
N PHE A 134 4.49 11.48 -8.68
CA PHE A 134 4.37 12.79 -9.33
C PHE A 134 5.30 12.91 -10.54
N LEU A 135 6.57 12.51 -10.40
CA LEU A 135 7.52 12.50 -11.51
C LEU A 135 7.09 11.53 -12.62
N THR A 136 6.57 10.34 -12.27
CA THR A 136 5.98 9.40 -13.25
C THR A 136 4.85 10.06 -14.03
N PHE A 137 3.97 10.80 -13.35
CA PHE A 137 2.93 11.60 -14.01
C PHE A 137 3.51 12.68 -14.92
N LEU A 138 4.53 13.43 -14.51
CA LEU A 138 5.16 14.44 -15.35
C LEU A 138 5.77 13.84 -16.64
N PHE A 139 6.50 12.73 -16.53
CA PHE A 139 7.08 12.07 -17.70
C PHE A 139 6.03 11.36 -18.58
N SER A 140 4.84 11.06 -18.04
CA SER A 140 3.73 10.49 -18.81
C SER A 140 3.21 11.45 -19.89
N PHE A 141 3.46 12.78 -19.78
CA PHE A 141 3.03 13.76 -20.79
C PHE A 141 3.66 13.53 -22.17
N ALA A 142 4.79 12.84 -22.25
CA ALA A 142 5.36 12.40 -23.51
C ALA A 142 4.35 11.56 -24.33
N TYR A 143 3.46 10.84 -23.66
CA TYR A 143 2.44 9.98 -24.26
C TYR A 143 1.10 10.68 -24.51
N ARG A 144 0.93 11.95 -24.14
CA ARG A 144 -0.39 12.63 -24.13
C ARG A 144 -1.11 12.63 -25.49
N LYS A 145 -0.36 12.68 -26.60
CA LYS A 145 -0.91 12.69 -27.97
C LYS A 145 -0.98 11.30 -28.60
N THR A 146 -0.13 10.37 -28.18
CA THR A 146 0.03 9.04 -28.80
C THR A 146 -0.74 7.95 -28.07
N ARG A 147 -0.71 7.96 -26.73
CA ARG A 147 -1.41 7.04 -25.84
C ARG A 147 -1.93 7.80 -24.60
N PRO A 148 -3.01 8.59 -24.74
CA PRO A 148 -3.49 9.47 -23.67
C PRO A 148 -3.88 8.72 -22.39
N LEU A 149 -4.26 7.45 -22.49
CA LEU A 149 -4.55 6.60 -21.32
C LEU A 149 -3.37 6.46 -20.37
N VAL A 150 -2.12 6.53 -20.86
CA VAL A 150 -0.92 6.53 -20.01
C VAL A 150 -0.93 7.77 -19.11
N THR A 151 -1.14 8.95 -19.70
CA THR A 151 -1.18 10.22 -18.98
C THR A 151 -2.35 10.29 -18.01
N TRP A 152 -3.55 9.86 -18.42
CA TRP A 152 -4.73 9.87 -17.55
C TRP A 152 -4.62 8.88 -16.38
N SER A 153 -4.05 7.71 -16.60
CA SER A 153 -3.85 6.72 -15.53
C SER A 153 -2.78 7.20 -14.54
N SER A 154 -1.68 7.79 -15.02
CA SER A 154 -0.66 8.38 -14.15
C SER A 154 -1.19 9.58 -13.37
N PHE A 155 -2.03 10.43 -13.99
CA PHE A 155 -2.71 11.52 -13.30
C PHE A 155 -3.64 11.01 -12.20
N LEU A 156 -4.46 10.00 -12.51
CA LEU A 156 -5.35 9.39 -11.54
C LEU A 156 -4.57 8.80 -10.36
N ALA A 157 -3.47 8.07 -10.62
CA ALA A 157 -2.60 7.56 -9.56
C ALA A 157 -2.02 8.68 -8.68
N PHE A 158 -1.62 9.82 -9.28
CA PHE A 158 -1.14 10.98 -8.53
C PHE A 158 -2.22 11.61 -7.64
N VAL A 159 -3.44 11.77 -8.12
CA VAL A 159 -4.56 12.26 -7.30
C VAL A 159 -4.87 11.27 -6.17
N LEU A 160 -4.93 9.98 -6.49
CA LEU A 160 -5.24 8.94 -5.53
C LEU A 160 -4.17 8.78 -4.45
N VAL A 161 -2.88 9.00 -4.73
CA VAL A 161 -1.86 8.99 -3.66
C VAL A 161 -2.02 10.17 -2.69
N GLY A 162 -2.51 11.32 -3.16
CA GLY A 162 -2.92 12.42 -2.28
C GLY A 162 -4.05 12.00 -1.33
N VAL A 163 -5.08 11.33 -1.87
CA VAL A 163 -6.18 10.75 -1.08
C VAL A 163 -5.66 9.68 -0.11
N GLN A 164 -4.75 8.82 -0.56
CA GLN A 164 -4.10 7.78 0.24
C GLN A 164 -3.38 8.39 1.45
N GLY A 165 -2.58 9.44 1.25
CA GLY A 165 -1.89 10.16 2.32
C GLY A 165 -2.85 10.81 3.31
N TRP A 166 -3.95 11.41 2.81
CA TRP A 166 -5.00 11.94 3.67
C TRP A 166 -5.67 10.85 4.52
N ILE A 167 -6.06 9.73 3.91
CA ILE A 167 -6.63 8.58 4.65
C ILE A 167 -5.62 8.05 5.68
N GLY A 168 -4.33 7.97 5.35
CA GLY A 168 -3.30 7.54 6.31
C GLY A 168 -3.20 8.47 7.53
N SER A 169 -3.31 9.78 7.29
CA SER A 169 -3.36 10.79 8.36
C SER A 169 -4.61 10.63 9.24
N VAL A 170 -5.74 10.26 8.66
CA VAL A 170 -6.99 9.97 9.36
C VAL A 170 -6.88 8.66 10.17
N VAL A 171 -6.28 7.61 9.60
CA VAL A 171 -6.02 6.33 10.29
C VAL A 171 -5.26 6.56 11.59
N VAL A 172 -4.21 7.39 11.55
CA VAL A 172 -3.46 7.73 12.76
C VAL A 172 -4.34 8.50 13.74
N SER A 173 -5.03 9.56 13.32
CA SER A 173 -5.79 10.40 14.26
C SER A 173 -6.98 9.68 14.89
N THR A 174 -7.55 8.68 14.21
CA THR A 174 -8.67 7.85 14.71
C THR A 174 -8.22 6.66 15.54
N ASN A 175 -6.98 6.68 16.07
CA ASN A 175 -6.41 5.61 16.89
C ASN A 175 -6.54 4.22 16.25
N LEU A 176 -6.19 4.14 14.95
CA LEU A 176 -6.18 2.91 14.17
C LEU A 176 -7.57 2.25 14.07
N LEU A 177 -8.61 3.07 13.83
CA LEU A 177 -9.98 2.58 13.68
C LEU A 177 -10.07 1.42 12.65
N PRO A 178 -10.64 0.27 13.02
CA PRO A 178 -10.88 -0.85 12.11
C PRO A 178 -11.71 -0.40 10.89
N GLY A 179 -11.46 -0.99 9.73
CA GLY A 179 -12.09 -0.59 8.48
C GLY A 179 -11.38 0.56 7.75
N LEU A 180 -10.99 1.65 8.42
CA LEU A 180 -10.23 2.74 7.76
C LEU A 180 -8.85 2.27 7.30
N ILE A 181 -8.20 1.39 8.07
CA ILE A 181 -6.91 0.81 7.67
C ILE A 181 -7.10 -0.15 6.49
N SER A 182 -8.18 -0.93 6.50
CA SER A 182 -8.54 -1.81 5.38
C SER A 182 -8.79 -1.00 4.11
N LEU A 183 -9.53 0.12 4.20
CA LEU A 183 -9.74 1.04 3.09
C LEU A 183 -8.43 1.62 2.57
N HIS A 184 -7.54 2.08 3.47
CA HIS A 184 -6.22 2.58 3.12
C HIS A 184 -5.42 1.52 2.33
N MET A 185 -5.35 0.28 2.82
CA MET A 185 -4.62 -0.79 2.13
C MET A 185 -5.22 -1.14 0.76
N LEU A 186 -6.55 -1.24 0.65
CA LEU A 186 -7.22 -1.53 -0.62
C LEU A 186 -7.00 -0.44 -1.66
N LEU A 187 -7.06 0.83 -1.25
CA LEU A 187 -6.75 1.95 -2.13
C LEU A 187 -5.28 1.91 -2.60
N ALA A 188 -4.33 1.51 -1.74
CA ALA A 188 -2.94 1.30 -2.17
C ALA A 188 -2.81 0.25 -3.29
N ILE A 189 -3.52 -0.87 -3.18
CA ILE A 189 -3.54 -1.93 -4.21
C ILE A 189 -4.13 -1.40 -5.53
N VAL A 190 -5.19 -0.59 -5.46
CA VAL A 190 -5.78 0.07 -6.64
C VAL A 190 -4.78 1.02 -7.29
N ILE A 191 -4.09 1.86 -6.51
CA ILE A 191 -3.05 2.78 -7.01
C ILE A 191 -1.94 2.02 -7.73
N VAL A 192 -1.42 0.95 -7.12
CA VAL A 192 -0.39 0.11 -7.73
C VAL A 192 -0.89 -0.53 -9.03
N SER A 193 -2.13 -1.00 -9.07
CA SER A 193 -2.73 -1.58 -10.28
C SER A 193 -2.83 -0.57 -11.42
N ILE A 194 -3.22 0.67 -11.11
CA ILE A 194 -3.27 1.78 -12.08
C ILE A 194 -1.86 2.14 -12.57
N LEU A 195 -0.86 2.18 -11.68
CA LEU A 195 0.53 2.44 -12.05
C LEU A 195 1.09 1.33 -12.97
N ILE A 196 0.85 0.06 -12.64
CA ILE A 196 1.22 -1.08 -13.49
C ILE A 196 0.57 -0.93 -14.87
N TYR A 197 -0.74 -0.65 -14.91
CA TYR A 197 -1.45 -0.42 -16.17
C TYR A 197 -0.83 0.73 -16.99
N ALA A 198 -0.54 1.87 -16.36
CA ALA A 198 0.08 3.02 -17.03
C ALA A 198 1.46 2.67 -17.61
N VAL A 199 2.30 1.96 -16.84
CA VAL A 199 3.64 1.54 -17.28
C VAL A 199 3.54 0.54 -18.43
N LEU A 200 2.69 -0.49 -18.33
CA LEU A 200 2.47 -1.47 -19.40
C LEU A 200 1.98 -0.80 -20.70
N GLN A 201 1.07 0.16 -20.60
CA GLN A 201 0.61 0.93 -21.76
C GLN A 201 1.68 1.89 -22.31
N GLY A 202 2.69 2.23 -21.52
CA GLY A 202 3.87 2.99 -21.95
C GLY A 202 4.95 2.14 -22.63
N GLN A 203 4.92 0.81 -22.47
CA GLN A 203 5.88 -0.09 -23.11
C GLN A 203 5.67 -0.14 -24.63
N PRO A 204 6.75 -0.35 -25.44
CA PRO A 204 6.58 -0.65 -26.85
C PRO A 204 5.72 -1.91 -27.02
N PRO A 205 4.89 -1.99 -28.08
CA PRO A 205 4.10 -3.18 -28.32
C PRO A 205 5.02 -4.40 -28.43
N LEU A 206 4.79 -5.39 -27.58
CA LEU A 206 5.49 -6.67 -27.66
C LEU A 206 5.15 -7.30 -29.01
N SER A 207 6.17 -7.68 -29.78
CA SER A 207 6.00 -8.47 -31.01
C SER A 207 5.74 -9.93 -30.63
N VAL A 208 4.57 -10.22 -30.05
CA VAL A 208 4.14 -11.58 -29.74
C VAL A 208 3.26 -12.08 -30.87
N SER A 209 3.51 -13.30 -31.35
CA SER A 209 2.60 -13.97 -32.28
C SER A 209 1.20 -14.08 -31.65
N PRO A 210 0.10 -13.73 -32.35
CA PRO A 210 -1.27 -13.72 -31.81
C PRO A 210 -1.76 -15.04 -31.20
N ASP A 211 -1.10 -16.17 -31.48
CA ASP A 211 -1.66 -17.52 -31.30
C ASP A 211 -1.19 -18.32 -30.06
N SER A 212 -0.68 -17.68 -29.00
CA SER A 212 -0.06 -18.44 -27.88
C SER A 212 -0.77 -18.39 -26.53
N HIS A 213 -1.91 -17.73 -26.39
CA HIS A 213 -2.60 -17.61 -25.10
C HIS A 213 -3.93 -18.36 -25.05
N PRO A 214 -4.00 -19.55 -24.44
CA PRO A 214 -5.26 -20.28 -24.32
C PRO A 214 -6.24 -19.49 -23.44
N ALA A 215 -7.48 -19.29 -23.91
CA ALA A 215 -8.54 -18.61 -23.16
C ALA A 215 -8.73 -19.17 -21.74
N ARG A 216 -8.40 -20.46 -21.55
CA ARG A 216 -8.34 -21.13 -20.25
C ARG A 216 -7.33 -20.48 -19.29
N LEU A 217 -6.13 -20.15 -19.72
CA LEU A 217 -5.10 -19.53 -18.86
C LEU A 217 -5.54 -18.15 -18.38
N LYS A 218 -6.12 -17.32 -19.26
CA LYS A 218 -6.69 -16.01 -18.89
C LYS A 218 -7.77 -16.15 -17.81
N LYS A 219 -8.68 -17.13 -17.96
CA LYS A 219 -9.71 -17.43 -16.95
C LYS A 219 -9.08 -17.84 -15.61
N ILE A 220 -8.08 -18.74 -15.63
CA ILE A 220 -7.38 -19.18 -14.41
C ILE A 220 -6.67 -18.00 -13.73
N LEU A 221 -6.02 -17.11 -14.49
CA LEU A 221 -5.40 -15.91 -13.95
C LEU A 221 -6.41 -14.98 -13.28
N LEU A 222 -7.55 -14.70 -13.93
CA LEU A 222 -8.60 -13.86 -13.36
C LEU A 222 -9.18 -14.47 -12.07
N VAL A 223 -9.41 -15.78 -12.05
CA VAL A 223 -9.85 -16.49 -10.85
C VAL A 223 -8.80 -16.40 -9.75
N ALA A 224 -7.52 -16.64 -10.06
CA ALA A 224 -6.44 -16.54 -9.08
C ALA A 224 -6.32 -15.11 -8.50
N MET A 225 -6.44 -14.07 -9.33
CA MET A 225 -6.47 -12.68 -8.88
C MET A 225 -7.64 -12.41 -7.92
N ALA A 226 -8.84 -12.90 -8.26
CA ALA A 226 -10.02 -12.74 -7.40
C ALA A 226 -9.85 -13.47 -6.07
N LEU A 227 -9.34 -14.71 -6.08
CA LEU A 227 -9.05 -15.47 -4.86
C LEU A 227 -7.99 -14.78 -4.00
N THR A 228 -6.94 -14.20 -4.61
CA THR A 228 -5.93 -13.42 -3.87
C THR A 228 -6.55 -12.19 -3.21
N LEU A 229 -7.46 -11.48 -3.88
CA LEU A 229 -8.16 -10.35 -3.28
C LEU A 229 -9.00 -10.79 -2.07
N VAL A 230 -9.70 -11.92 -2.17
CA VAL A 230 -10.44 -12.52 -1.04
C VAL A 230 -9.49 -12.85 0.12
N GLN A 231 -8.32 -13.44 -0.15
CA GLN A 231 -7.34 -13.74 0.90
C GLN A 231 -6.80 -12.48 1.57
N VAL A 232 -6.54 -11.42 0.80
CA VAL A 232 -6.09 -10.13 1.33
C VAL A 232 -7.16 -9.52 2.24
N LEU A 233 -8.44 -9.54 1.84
CA LEU A 233 -9.56 -9.07 2.67
C LEU A 233 -9.74 -9.91 3.94
N MET A 234 -9.67 -11.24 3.87
CA MET A 234 -9.71 -12.09 5.07
C MET A 234 -8.48 -11.83 5.96
N GLY A 235 -7.32 -11.55 5.38
CA GLY A 235 -6.10 -11.20 6.12
C GLY A 235 -6.24 -9.89 6.90
N THR A 236 -6.91 -8.88 6.34
CA THR A 236 -7.18 -7.65 7.10
C THR A 236 -8.14 -7.89 8.25
N GLN A 237 -9.16 -8.75 8.08
CA GLN A 237 -10.06 -9.14 9.16
C GLN A 237 -9.34 -9.90 10.28
N VAL A 238 -8.44 -10.84 9.94
CA VAL A 238 -7.58 -11.51 10.93
C VAL A 238 -6.76 -10.47 11.70
N ARG A 239 -6.17 -9.49 11.00
CA ARG A 239 -5.37 -8.46 11.65
C ARG A 239 -6.22 -7.56 12.56
N GLU A 240 -7.39 -7.13 12.11
CA GLU A 240 -8.33 -6.34 12.91
C GLU A 240 -8.79 -7.10 14.16
N GLY A 241 -9.06 -8.41 14.04
CA GLY A 241 -9.37 -9.27 15.18
C GLY A 241 -8.22 -9.35 16.18
N ILE A 242 -6.96 -9.50 15.71
CA ILE A 242 -5.78 -9.49 16.59
C ILE A 242 -5.64 -8.14 17.31
N ASP A 243 -5.89 -7.02 16.63
CA ASP A 243 -5.81 -5.69 17.24
C ASP A 243 -6.87 -5.52 18.35
N LEU A 244 -8.08 -6.04 18.15
CA LEU A 244 -9.14 -6.02 19.18
C LEU A 244 -8.74 -6.86 20.40
N VAL A 245 -8.26 -8.09 20.18
CA VAL A 245 -7.83 -8.99 21.26
C VAL A 245 -6.63 -8.42 22.01
N ALA A 246 -5.69 -7.79 21.30
CA ALA A 246 -4.54 -7.13 21.91
C ALA A 246 -4.96 -5.98 22.84
N LYS A 247 -5.99 -5.21 22.47
CA LYS A 247 -6.57 -4.15 23.32
C LYS A 247 -7.23 -4.72 24.59
N THR A 248 -7.88 -5.88 24.50
CA THR A 248 -8.61 -6.45 25.64
C THR A 248 -7.74 -7.27 26.58
N MET A 249 -6.75 -8.02 26.07
CA MET A 249 -5.94 -8.95 26.87
C MET A 249 -4.54 -8.43 27.20
N GLY A 250 -4.11 -7.34 26.56
CA GLY A 250 -2.75 -6.83 26.66
C GLY A 250 -1.72 -7.70 25.95
N TRP A 251 -0.48 -7.18 25.90
CA TRP A 251 0.65 -7.80 25.17
C TRP A 251 1.24 -9.02 25.88
N GLU A 252 1.02 -9.18 27.19
CA GLU A 252 1.49 -10.33 27.97
C GLU A 252 0.81 -11.64 27.51
N ALA A 253 -0.46 -11.56 27.11
CA ALA A 253 -1.23 -12.71 26.65
C ALA A 253 -1.06 -13.04 25.15
N ARG A 254 0.01 -12.55 24.51
CA ARG A 254 0.19 -12.65 23.04
C ARG A 254 0.12 -14.08 22.49
N ALA A 255 0.58 -15.06 23.25
CA ALA A 255 0.49 -16.47 22.88
C ALA A 255 -0.97 -16.98 22.74
N GLN A 256 -1.92 -16.33 23.42
CA GLN A 256 -3.32 -16.71 23.43
C GLN A 256 -4.16 -16.02 22.35
N TRP A 257 -3.67 -14.94 21.73
CA TRP A 257 -4.48 -14.09 20.86
C TRP A 257 -5.12 -14.81 19.68
N VAL A 258 -4.37 -15.71 19.05
CA VAL A 258 -4.83 -16.47 17.87
C VAL A 258 -6.04 -17.34 18.18
N TRP A 259 -6.18 -17.80 19.43
CA TRP A 259 -7.30 -18.64 19.86
C TRP A 259 -8.58 -17.83 20.12
N GLN A 260 -8.49 -16.51 20.23
CA GLN A 260 -9.61 -15.62 20.55
C GLN A 260 -10.29 -15.03 19.32
N ILE A 261 -9.61 -14.99 18.17
CA ILE A 261 -10.14 -14.40 16.93
C ILE A 261 -11.11 -15.33 16.16
N GLY A 262 -11.29 -16.57 16.63
CA GLY A 262 -12.29 -17.49 16.11
C GLY A 262 -11.92 -18.15 14.76
N SER A 263 -12.93 -18.55 13.99
CA SER A 263 -12.76 -19.38 12.79
C SER A 263 -12.08 -18.66 11.62
N ILE A 264 -12.13 -17.32 11.57
CA ILE A 264 -11.55 -16.52 10.47
C ILE A 264 -10.06 -16.77 10.29
N PHE A 265 -9.32 -17.01 11.39
CA PHE A 265 -7.92 -17.37 11.34
C PHE A 265 -7.67 -18.68 10.59
N TYR A 266 -8.42 -19.73 10.93
CA TYR A 266 -8.26 -21.04 10.33
C TYR A 266 -8.68 -21.04 8.87
N VAL A 267 -9.75 -20.30 8.53
CA VAL A 267 -10.19 -20.13 7.14
C VAL A 267 -9.11 -19.40 6.33
N HIS A 268 -8.62 -18.25 6.80
CA HIS A 268 -7.53 -17.51 6.16
C HIS A 268 -6.27 -18.37 5.96
N ARG A 269 -5.85 -19.09 7.01
CA ARG A 269 -4.66 -19.97 6.99
C ARG A 269 -4.80 -21.12 6.00
N SER A 270 -5.94 -21.81 6.02
CA SER A 270 -6.17 -22.95 5.13
C SER A 270 -6.36 -22.50 3.69
N PHE A 271 -7.04 -21.38 3.46
CA PHE A 271 -7.24 -20.79 2.14
C PHE A 271 -5.91 -20.36 1.48
N SER A 272 -4.91 -19.93 2.26
CA SER A 272 -3.57 -19.64 1.72
C SER A 272 -2.91 -20.85 1.05
N TRP A 273 -3.18 -22.08 1.49
CA TRP A 273 -2.64 -23.28 0.83
C TRP A 273 -3.24 -23.49 -0.56
N LEU A 274 -4.56 -23.27 -0.71
CA LEU A 274 -5.21 -23.31 -2.02
C LEU A 274 -4.59 -22.27 -2.97
N LEU A 275 -4.37 -21.06 -2.47
CA LEU A 275 -3.70 -20.02 -3.26
C LEU A 275 -2.27 -20.38 -3.62
N LEU A 276 -1.49 -20.93 -2.69
CA LEU A 276 -0.12 -21.36 -2.95
C LEU A 276 -0.08 -22.38 -4.08
N LEU A 277 -0.95 -23.39 -4.04
CA LEU A 277 -1.06 -24.40 -5.10
C LEU A 277 -1.51 -23.80 -6.44
N ALA A 278 -2.47 -22.87 -6.43
CA ALA A 278 -2.91 -22.17 -7.63
C ALA A 278 -1.79 -21.35 -8.27
N HIS A 279 -1.00 -20.62 -7.47
CA HIS A 279 0.15 -19.86 -7.96
C HIS A 279 1.29 -20.77 -8.43
N ALA A 280 1.59 -21.86 -7.72
CA ALA A 280 2.57 -22.84 -8.14
C ALA A 280 2.20 -23.46 -9.50
N TYR A 281 0.92 -23.78 -9.72
CA TYR A 281 0.42 -24.25 -11.00
C TYR A 281 0.55 -23.20 -12.11
N LEU A 282 0.21 -21.93 -11.83
CA LEU A 282 0.37 -20.83 -12.79
C LEU A 282 1.83 -20.62 -13.17
N ILE A 283 2.73 -20.61 -12.18
CA ILE A 283 4.18 -20.50 -12.38
C ILE A 283 4.68 -21.66 -13.25
N TRP A 284 4.24 -22.89 -12.96
CA TRP A 284 4.58 -24.06 -13.77
C TRP A 284 4.09 -23.95 -15.22
N GLN A 285 2.87 -23.41 -15.45
CA GLN A 285 2.36 -23.14 -16.80
C GLN A 285 3.22 -22.11 -17.53
N VAL A 286 3.64 -21.04 -16.85
CA VAL A 286 4.54 -20.02 -17.41
C VAL A 286 5.90 -20.64 -17.79
N PHE A 287 6.52 -21.45 -16.92
CA PHE A 287 7.78 -22.13 -17.24
C PHE A 287 7.66 -23.18 -18.35
N LYS A 288 6.45 -23.73 -18.57
CA LYS A 288 6.19 -24.63 -19.70
C LYS A 288 6.05 -23.90 -21.03
N ALA A 289 5.72 -22.60 -21.03
CA ALA A 289 5.50 -21.83 -22.24
C ALA A 289 6.78 -21.79 -23.10
N PRO A 290 6.69 -22.09 -24.41
CA PRO A 290 7.85 -22.11 -25.32
C PRO A 290 8.66 -20.81 -25.28
N ALA A 291 7.98 -19.66 -25.30
CA ALA A 291 8.63 -18.35 -25.25
C ALA A 291 9.50 -18.12 -24.00
N VAL A 292 9.09 -18.65 -22.84
CA VAL A 292 9.87 -18.55 -21.60
C VAL A 292 11.07 -19.49 -21.63
N LYS A 293 10.90 -20.69 -22.19
CA LYS A 293 12.01 -21.64 -22.37
C LYS A 293 13.07 -21.11 -23.32
N GLU A 294 12.66 -20.51 -24.44
CA GLU A 294 13.58 -19.87 -25.39
C GLU A 294 14.31 -18.69 -24.75
N ALA A 295 13.61 -17.81 -24.04
CA ALA A 295 14.23 -16.69 -23.33
C ALA A 295 15.23 -17.16 -22.25
N LEU A 296 14.90 -18.20 -21.47
CA LEU A 296 15.80 -18.78 -20.47
C LEU A 296 16.98 -19.53 -21.10
N TRP A 297 16.78 -20.20 -22.24
CA TRP A 297 17.82 -20.92 -22.96
C TRP A 297 18.82 -19.98 -23.63
N LEU A 298 18.34 -18.93 -24.31
CA LEU A 298 19.19 -17.87 -24.89
C LEU A 298 20.04 -17.16 -23.82
N ARG A 299 19.55 -17.06 -22.58
CA ARG A 299 20.27 -16.44 -21.45
C ARG A 299 21.34 -17.31 -20.81
N LYS A 300 21.29 -18.64 -20.96
CA LYS A 300 22.39 -19.52 -20.51
C LYS A 300 23.70 -19.26 -21.29
N GLY A 301 23.64 -18.54 -22.42
CA GLY A 301 24.82 -18.09 -23.18
C GLY A 301 25.38 -16.71 -22.78
N HIS A 302 24.62 -15.87 -22.06
CA HIS A 302 25.05 -14.53 -21.66
C HIS A 302 24.50 -14.16 -20.27
N PHE A 303 25.36 -14.30 -19.25
CA PHE A 303 25.08 -13.89 -17.87
C PHE A 303 25.27 -12.37 -17.72
N GLY A 304 24.21 -11.59 -18.01
CA GLY A 304 24.15 -10.15 -17.79
C GLY A 304 22.97 -9.79 -16.88
N TRP A 305 23.18 -8.83 -15.97
CA TRP A 305 22.30 -8.44 -14.85
C TRP A 305 20.95 -7.78 -15.25
N ASP A 306 20.50 -7.87 -16.50
CA ASP A 306 19.33 -7.15 -17.03
C ASP A 306 17.97 -7.71 -16.55
N PHE A 307 17.91 -8.51 -15.49
CA PHE A 307 16.68 -9.17 -15.05
C PHE A 307 15.77 -8.30 -14.16
N LEU A 308 16.23 -7.14 -13.70
CA LEU A 308 15.47 -6.39 -12.68
C LEU A 308 14.47 -5.37 -13.21
N PHE A 309 14.40 -5.12 -14.53
CA PHE A 309 13.54 -4.07 -15.10
C PHE A 309 12.97 -4.41 -16.49
N PHE A 310 12.17 -5.48 -16.59
CA PHE A 310 11.22 -5.66 -17.70
C PHE A 310 9.78 -5.64 -17.19
#